data_AF-A0A354K6N8-F1
#
_entry.id   AF-A0A354K6N8-F1
#
_cell.length_a   1.000
_cell.length_b   1.000
_cell.length_c   1.000
_cell.angle_alpha   90.00
_cell.angle_beta   90.00
_cell.angle_gamma   90.00
#
_symmetry.space_group_name_H-M   'P 1'
#
loop_
_entity.id
_entity.type
_entity.pdbx_description
1 polymer ?
#
loop_
_entity_poly.entity_id
_entity_poly.type
_entity_poly.pdbx_seq_one_letter_code
_entity_poly.pdbx_strand_id
1 'polypeptide(L)'
;MSAFYADLPRKIAQYHFFAEDWSVTMDQPNVLRTTKIGGGFVKEDVLAYVDELNSQIYALQEERDELKKRNASGGGLDESAQAQYEAELTRLRGELGTTKNQLRAAQDELKNRPVIDGGEGGISPAELEAARQEATDAKADLAAVQAELQVAQEEAAETSTKITELEARIESLNEDNLALRSDLAEAAAQALTAGGNEEAAAKVAALQSQVSDAEAKVSVLQEQLNVSEAELASLRSELDAKNAMIEEQAGLSNEQDLQKLAVYEAQIAEQNSTLADKEREIESLQQQVADLKENSADSSFDMGSLFAEAQKTANKVVNEARQKAEQRVKDATTQAETILSEATAKAEEAVQSANKQAEQTIADANKQADETISNANAEAEKKINDADAQAVKTVADAEETARASLAEAEKRNKTTSETARTVRALLRSEIDSVSKKFNEISLVLENLTGQASSRLNEAKNVITEARGTVNDDDELPNFDSFDEVANKAFGGKEKGEFSFDDLAESAGENSGSWS
;
A
#
# COMPACT_ATOMS: atom_id res chain seq x y z
N MET A 1 -31.85 49.24 32.03
CA MET A 1 -32.63 48.40 32.96
C MET A 1 -32.04 47.00 32.94
N SER A 2 -31.93 46.41 34.12
CA SER A 2 -31.40 45.07 34.36
C SER A 2 -32.24 43.97 33.71
N ALA A 3 -31.55 42.87 33.38
CA ALA A 3 -32.00 41.48 33.34
C ALA A 3 -32.54 40.88 32.03
N PHE A 4 -32.20 39.58 31.89
CA PHE A 4 -32.64 38.56 30.95
C PHE A 4 -31.89 38.45 29.62
N TYR A 5 -30.80 37.66 29.60
CA TYR A 5 -30.80 36.29 29.08
C TYR A 5 -29.45 35.63 29.40
N ALA A 6 -29.42 34.80 30.44
CA ALA A 6 -28.42 33.79 30.66
C ALA A 6 -29.15 32.46 30.58
N ASP A 7 -28.90 31.64 29.55
CA ASP A 7 -28.53 30.23 29.67
C ASP A 7 -28.41 29.63 28.26
N LEU A 8 -27.17 29.43 27.79
CA LEU A 8 -26.86 28.46 26.74
C LEU A 8 -25.64 27.68 27.23
N PRO A 9 -25.70 26.34 27.28
CA PRO A 9 -24.66 25.54 27.89
C PRO A 9 -23.41 25.56 27.00
N ARG A 10 -22.37 26.27 27.43
CA ARG A 10 -21.01 26.07 26.93
C ARG A 10 -20.57 24.65 27.31
N LYS A 11 -20.81 23.68 26.42
CA LYS A 11 -20.01 22.45 26.38
C LYS A 11 -18.61 22.84 25.94
N ILE A 12 -17.80 23.29 26.88
CA ILE A 12 -16.35 23.23 26.75
C ILE A 12 -16.05 21.73 26.80
N ALA A 13 -15.89 21.11 25.62
CA ALA A 13 -15.21 19.85 25.54
C ALA A 13 -13.79 20.11 26.07
N GLN A 14 -13.53 19.72 27.32
CA GLN A 14 -12.17 19.53 27.79
C GLN A 14 -11.58 18.42 26.93
N TYR A 15 -10.93 18.80 25.84
CA TYR A 15 -10.02 17.91 25.14
C TYR A 15 -8.88 17.65 26.10
N HIS A 16 -8.96 16.50 26.77
CA HIS A 16 -7.81 15.89 27.43
C HIS A 16 -6.81 15.58 26.33
N PHE A 17 -5.89 16.51 26.11
CA PHE A 17 -4.64 16.25 25.42
C PHE A 17 -3.89 15.22 26.28
N PHE A 18 -4.04 13.94 25.95
CA PHE A 18 -3.13 12.91 26.41
C PHE A 18 -1.78 13.23 25.76
N ALA A 19 -1.00 14.08 26.42
CA ALA A 19 0.44 13.97 26.37
C ALA A 19 0.80 12.65 27.05
N GLU A 20 0.54 11.54 26.35
CA GLU A 20 1.24 10.31 26.68
C GLU A 20 2.72 10.61 26.43
N ASP A 21 3.49 10.44 27.48
CA ASP A 21 4.92 10.53 27.49
C ASP A 21 5.42 9.38 26.59
N TRP A 22 5.76 9.68 25.34
CA TRP A 22 6.38 8.72 24.41
C TRP A 22 7.84 8.47 24.79
N SER A 23 8.08 8.19 26.07
CA SER A 23 9.24 7.43 26.50
C SER A 23 8.93 5.95 26.24
N VAL A 24 8.87 5.56 24.95
CA VAL A 24 9.06 4.14 24.62
C VAL A 24 10.51 3.86 24.98
N THR A 25 10.66 3.31 26.17
CA THR A 25 11.88 2.78 26.74
C THR A 25 12.60 1.95 25.68
N MET A 26 13.68 2.53 25.15
CA MET A 26 14.77 1.84 24.48
C MET A 26 15.52 1.04 25.55
N ASP A 27 14.82 0.10 26.21
CA ASP A 27 15.40 -0.64 27.32
C ASP A 27 15.86 -2.00 26.81
N GLN A 28 17.19 -2.16 26.91
CA GLN A 28 18.04 -3.30 26.57
C GLN A 28 18.49 -3.39 25.09
N PRO A 29 19.80 -3.19 24.80
CA PRO A 29 20.37 -3.76 23.59
C PRO A 29 20.26 -5.28 23.72
N ASN A 30 19.53 -5.94 22.82
CA ASN A 30 19.57 -7.40 22.70
C ASN A 30 21.00 -7.77 22.25
N VAL A 31 21.90 -8.02 23.21
CA VAL A 31 23.31 -8.32 22.95
C VAL A 31 23.37 -9.70 22.30
N LEU A 32 23.57 -9.73 20.99
CA LEU A 32 23.81 -10.93 20.22
C LEU A 32 25.02 -11.67 20.81
N ARG A 33 24.82 -12.91 21.28
CA ARG A 33 25.93 -13.70 21.83
C ARG A 33 26.85 -14.13 20.70
N THR A 34 28.17 -14.17 20.94
CA THR A 34 29.14 -14.70 19.98
C THR A 34 29.38 -16.19 20.20
N THR A 35 29.66 -16.93 19.14
CA THR A 35 29.99 -18.36 19.17
C THR A 35 31.41 -18.56 19.71
N LYS A 36 31.59 -19.57 20.59
CA LYS A 36 32.88 -19.87 21.22
C LYS A 36 33.99 -20.28 20.25
N ILE A 37 33.64 -20.59 19.00
CA ILE A 37 34.55 -21.05 17.95
C ILE A 37 34.15 -20.32 16.66
N GLY A 38 35.04 -19.50 16.11
CA GLY A 38 34.85 -18.87 14.79
C GLY A 38 34.42 -17.40 14.79
N GLY A 39 34.15 -16.78 15.95
CA GLY A 39 33.95 -15.32 16.05
C GLY A 39 32.64 -14.77 15.48
N GLY A 40 31.69 -15.63 15.08
CA GLY A 40 30.36 -15.22 14.60
C GLY A 40 29.33 -15.05 15.73
N PHE A 41 28.12 -14.59 15.41
CA PHE A 41 27.00 -14.49 16.36
C PHE A 41 26.17 -15.79 16.40
N VAL A 42 25.54 -16.06 17.54
CA VAL A 42 24.64 -17.21 17.74
C VAL A 42 23.41 -17.02 16.85
N LYS A 43 23.20 -17.97 15.93
CA LYS A 43 22.14 -17.91 14.90
C LYS A 43 20.76 -17.68 15.49
N GLU A 44 20.44 -18.35 16.60
CA GLU A 44 19.16 -18.20 17.29
C GLU A 44 18.92 -16.76 17.79
N ASP A 45 19.98 -16.09 18.26
CA ASP A 45 19.89 -14.71 18.74
C ASP A 45 19.74 -13.73 17.57
N VAL A 46 20.44 -13.99 16.45
CA VAL A 46 20.34 -13.14 15.24
C VAL A 46 18.96 -13.25 14.60
N LEU A 47 18.39 -14.46 14.52
CA LEU A 47 17.03 -14.64 13.99
C LEU A 47 15.98 -14.01 14.90
N ALA A 48 16.11 -14.14 16.21
CA ALA A 48 15.20 -13.48 17.16
C ALA A 48 15.25 -11.95 17.02
N TYR A 49 16.45 -11.38 16.83
CA TYR A 49 16.63 -9.94 16.64
C TYR A 49 16.09 -9.44 15.30
N VAL A 50 16.29 -10.21 14.21
CA VAL A 50 15.72 -9.89 12.89
C VAL A 50 14.19 -9.97 12.91
N ASP A 51 13.61 -10.96 13.60
CA ASP A 51 12.16 -11.07 13.77
C ASP A 51 11.60 -9.91 14.60
N GLU A 52 12.30 -9.49 15.66
CA GLU A 52 11.94 -8.33 16.48
C GLU A 52 11.98 -7.02 15.67
N LEU A 53 13.04 -6.79 14.90
CA LEU A 53 13.15 -5.63 14.01
C LEU A 53 12.07 -5.63 12.92
N ASN A 54 11.78 -6.78 12.31
CA ASN A 54 10.71 -6.88 11.32
C ASN A 54 9.35 -6.57 11.96
N SER A 55 9.09 -7.05 13.18
CA SER A 55 7.86 -6.72 13.92
C SER A 55 7.75 -5.23 14.23
N GLN A 56 8.86 -4.55 14.56
CA GLN A 56 8.88 -3.11 14.78
C GLN A 56 8.67 -2.33 13.49
N ILE A 57 9.28 -2.76 12.38
CA ILE A 57 9.05 -2.17 11.05
C ILE A 57 7.57 -2.28 10.68
N TYR A 58 6.94 -3.44 10.88
CA TYR A 58 5.51 -3.59 10.62
C TYR A 58 4.65 -2.70 11.50
N ALA A 59 4.94 -2.61 12.81
CA ALA A 59 4.20 -1.74 13.71
C ALA A 59 4.31 -0.25 13.33
N LEU A 60 5.53 0.21 12.97
CA LEU A 60 5.76 1.58 12.53
C LEU A 60 5.15 1.87 11.14
N GLN A 61 5.14 0.88 10.24
CA GLN A 61 4.45 1.00 8.95
C GLN A 61 2.94 1.09 9.13
N GLU A 62 2.37 0.28 10.03
CA GLU A 62 0.95 0.32 10.36
C GLU A 62 0.59 1.65 11.02
N GLU A 63 1.36 2.13 11.99
CA GLU A 63 1.15 3.44 12.61
C GLU A 63 1.28 4.60 11.60
N ARG A 64 2.28 4.55 10.71
CA ARG A 64 2.44 5.51 9.62
C ARG A 64 1.26 5.45 8.65
N ASP A 65 0.77 4.26 8.30
CA ASP A 65 -0.39 4.10 7.42
C ASP A 65 -1.68 4.50 8.12
N GLU A 66 -1.80 4.32 9.43
CA GLU A 66 -2.88 4.86 10.24
C GLU A 66 -2.81 6.38 10.34
N LEU A 67 -1.63 6.98 10.47
CA LEU A 67 -1.44 8.43 10.45
C LEU A 67 -1.65 9.02 9.06
N LYS A 68 -1.21 8.35 7.99
CA LYS A 68 -1.50 8.72 6.60
C LYS A 68 -2.99 8.55 6.29
N LYS A 69 -3.63 7.48 6.78
CA LYS A 69 -5.09 7.33 6.70
C LYS A 69 -5.80 8.38 7.52
N ARG A 70 -5.37 8.68 8.74
CA ARG A 70 -5.93 9.76 9.56
C ARG A 70 -5.78 11.11 8.86
N ASN A 71 -4.68 11.33 8.13
CA ASN A 71 -4.49 12.50 7.27
C ASN A 71 -5.39 12.46 6.00
N ALA A 72 -5.59 11.28 5.40
CA ALA A 72 -6.44 11.07 4.21
C ALA A 72 -7.94 10.89 4.53
N SER A 73 -8.30 10.65 5.79
CA SER A 73 -9.66 10.39 6.31
C SER A 73 -10.15 11.51 7.24
N GLY A 74 -9.52 12.70 7.21
CA GLY A 74 -10.05 13.91 7.84
C GLY A 74 -9.70 14.15 9.31
N GLY A 75 -8.54 13.67 9.77
CA GLY A 75 -7.95 14.02 11.07
C GLY A 75 -6.89 15.13 11.02
N GLY A 76 -6.40 15.48 9.83
CA GLY A 76 -5.87 16.81 9.52
C GLY A 76 -6.90 17.52 8.65
N LEU A 77 -7.06 18.85 8.80
CA LEU A 77 -8.01 19.71 8.08
C LEU A 77 -8.55 19.03 6.82
N ASP A 78 -9.74 18.42 6.95
CA ASP A 78 -10.42 17.78 5.83
C ASP A 78 -10.47 18.83 4.71
N GLU A 79 -9.99 18.52 3.52
CA GLU A 79 -10.00 19.44 2.37
C GLU A 79 -11.44 19.96 2.14
N SER A 80 -12.42 19.14 2.50
CA SER A 80 -13.84 19.49 2.62
C SER A 80 -14.16 20.46 3.77
N ALA A 81 -13.58 20.30 4.97
CA ALA A 81 -13.75 21.24 6.08
C ALA A 81 -13.06 22.58 5.82
N GLN A 82 -11.86 22.58 5.23
CA GLN A 82 -11.20 23.80 4.78
C GLN A 82 -12.03 24.50 3.70
N ALA A 83 -12.53 23.76 2.71
CA ALA A 83 -13.46 24.31 1.72
C ALA A 83 -14.77 24.83 2.35
N GLN A 84 -15.27 24.18 3.41
CA GLN A 84 -16.44 24.66 4.16
C GLN A 84 -16.14 25.96 4.91
N TYR A 85 -15.01 26.06 5.61
CA TYR A 85 -14.60 27.28 6.30
C TYR A 85 -14.32 28.42 5.32
N GLU A 86 -13.69 28.14 4.17
CA GLU A 86 -13.46 29.11 3.10
C GLU A 86 -14.77 29.58 2.45
N ALA A 87 -15.71 28.66 2.20
CA ALA A 87 -17.05 28.98 1.72
C ALA A 87 -17.84 29.83 2.73
N GLU A 88 -17.75 29.50 4.02
CA GLU A 88 -18.39 30.25 5.11
C GLU A 88 -17.78 31.64 5.28
N LEU A 89 -16.45 31.78 5.20
CA LEU A 89 -15.77 33.08 5.17
C LEU A 89 -16.19 33.92 3.97
N THR A 90 -16.35 33.30 2.80
CA THR A 90 -16.80 33.97 1.58
C THR A 90 -18.23 34.44 1.72
N ARG A 91 -19.13 33.60 2.25
CA ARG A 91 -20.52 33.94 2.56
C ARG A 91 -20.60 35.10 3.56
N LEU A 92 -19.91 35.00 4.69
CA LEU A 92 -19.90 36.02 5.75
C LEU A 92 -19.27 37.34 5.27
N ARG A 93 -18.24 37.31 4.41
CA ARG A 93 -17.72 38.53 3.76
C ARG A 93 -18.74 39.18 2.83
N GLY A 94 -19.49 38.37 2.08
CA GLY A 94 -20.59 38.83 1.23
C GLY A 94 -21.70 39.50 2.03
N GLU A 95 -22.17 38.84 3.09
CA GLU A 95 -23.19 39.35 4.02
C GLU A 95 -22.75 40.63 4.74
N LEU A 96 -21.48 40.72 5.12
CA LEU A 96 -20.92 41.95 5.68
C LEU A 96 -20.87 43.09 4.63
N GLY A 97 -20.62 42.77 3.36
CA GLY A 97 -20.64 43.72 2.27
C GLY A 97 -22.04 44.27 1.99
N THR A 98 -23.05 43.40 1.93
CA THR A 98 -24.45 43.79 1.69
C THR A 98 -24.99 44.62 2.84
N THR A 99 -24.81 44.18 4.10
CA THR A 99 -25.22 44.93 5.30
C THR A 99 -24.54 46.29 5.40
N LYS A 100 -23.24 46.38 5.07
CA LYS A 100 -22.51 47.65 5.05
C LYS A 100 -23.02 48.62 3.98
N ASN A 101 -23.41 48.12 2.80
CA ASN A 101 -23.99 48.94 1.74
C ASN A 101 -25.41 49.42 2.10
N GLN A 102 -26.23 48.54 2.68
CA GLN A 102 -27.55 48.89 3.22
C GLN A 102 -27.44 49.96 4.32
N LEU A 103 -26.47 49.82 5.22
CA LEU A 103 -26.19 50.81 6.26
C LEU A 103 -25.84 52.18 5.66
N ARG A 104 -25.04 52.20 4.60
CA ARG A 104 -24.61 53.42 3.91
C ARG A 104 -25.80 54.10 3.22
N ALA A 105 -26.62 53.32 2.53
CA ALA A 105 -27.86 53.81 1.90
C ALA A 105 -28.82 54.41 2.93
N ALA A 106 -29.05 53.72 4.05
CA ALA A 106 -29.90 54.21 5.14
C ALA A 106 -29.33 55.46 5.82
N GLN A 107 -28.00 55.59 5.94
CA GLN A 107 -27.36 56.81 6.45
C GLN A 107 -27.51 58.00 5.49
N ASP A 108 -27.37 57.78 4.18
CA ASP A 108 -27.51 58.83 3.18
C ASP A 108 -28.97 59.29 3.04
N GLU A 109 -29.95 58.38 3.18
CA GLU A 109 -31.38 58.71 3.25
C GLU A 109 -31.73 59.58 4.46
N LEU A 110 -31.18 59.27 5.64
CA LEU A 110 -31.40 60.06 6.85
C LEU A 110 -30.79 61.48 6.74
N LYS A 111 -29.64 61.58 6.06
CA LYS A 111 -28.90 62.85 5.87
C LYS A 111 -29.55 63.77 4.85
N ASN A 112 -30.27 63.22 3.86
CA ASN A 112 -30.93 63.96 2.78
C ASN A 112 -32.44 64.14 2.99
N ARG A 113 -33.01 63.74 4.13
CA ARG A 113 -34.44 63.93 4.42
C ARG A 113 -34.77 65.42 4.60
N PRO A 114 -35.72 65.99 3.83
CA PRO A 114 -36.27 67.30 4.17
C PRO A 114 -37.01 67.21 5.51
N VAL A 115 -36.85 68.24 6.36
CA VAL A 115 -37.61 68.36 7.61
C VAL A 115 -39.08 68.60 7.25
N ILE A 116 -39.85 67.53 7.12
CA ILE A 116 -41.30 67.60 6.88
C ILE A 116 -41.98 66.86 8.04
N ASP A 117 -42.86 67.60 8.72
CA ASP A 117 -43.70 67.15 9.81
C ASP A 117 -44.80 66.22 9.26
N GLY A 118 -44.78 64.96 9.68
CA GLY A 118 -45.81 63.95 9.41
C GLY A 118 -45.73 63.23 8.05
N GLY A 119 -45.65 61.89 8.10
CA GLY A 119 -45.90 61.02 6.93
C GLY A 119 -44.94 59.85 6.83
N GLU A 120 -45.48 58.65 7.06
CA GLU A 120 -44.85 57.34 7.07
C GLU A 120 -44.26 56.96 5.70
N GLY A 121 -42.95 56.68 5.64
CA GLY A 121 -42.31 56.22 4.40
C GLY A 121 -40.78 56.15 4.40
N GLY A 122 -40.13 56.22 5.57
CA GLY A 122 -38.67 56.12 5.68
C GLY A 122 -38.27 55.03 6.67
N ILE A 123 -37.15 54.37 6.37
CA ILE A 123 -36.52 53.35 7.23
C ILE A 123 -36.36 53.94 8.64
N SER A 124 -36.90 53.25 9.63
CA SER A 124 -36.95 53.71 11.00
C SER A 124 -35.56 53.67 11.66
N PRO A 125 -35.28 54.54 12.66
CA PRO A 125 -34.03 54.48 13.42
C PRO A 125 -33.75 53.11 14.05
N ALA A 126 -34.81 52.32 14.31
CA ALA A 126 -34.71 50.96 14.83
C ALA A 126 -34.15 49.97 13.78
N GLU A 127 -34.53 50.11 12.50
CA GLU A 127 -34.01 49.28 11.42
C GLU A 127 -32.55 49.60 11.09
N LEU A 128 -32.13 50.86 11.21
CA LEU A 128 -30.72 51.26 11.08
C LEU A 128 -29.86 50.66 12.19
N GLU A 129 -30.34 50.69 13.43
CA GLU A 129 -29.60 50.13 14.57
C GLU A 129 -29.56 48.60 14.51
N ALA A 130 -30.62 47.95 14.02
CA ALA A 130 -30.63 46.52 13.75
C ALA A 130 -29.60 46.13 12.68
N ALA A 131 -29.51 46.87 11.56
CA ALA A 131 -28.53 46.62 10.51
C ALA A 131 -27.07 46.87 10.98
N ARG A 132 -26.85 47.83 11.88
CA ARG A 132 -25.53 48.04 12.53
C ARG A 132 -25.15 46.86 13.40
N GLN A 133 -26.10 46.38 14.20
CA GLN A 133 -25.89 45.25 15.10
C GLN A 133 -25.56 43.98 14.30
N GLU A 134 -26.32 43.70 13.24
CA GLU A 134 -26.09 42.59 12.32
C GLU A 134 -24.71 42.64 11.66
N ALA A 135 -24.25 43.83 11.23
CA ALA A 135 -22.91 44.01 10.67
C ALA A 135 -21.78 43.83 11.71
N THR A 136 -22.01 44.17 12.98
CA THR A 136 -21.05 43.89 14.05
C THR A 136 -20.99 42.41 14.41
N ASP A 137 -22.13 41.73 14.42
CA ASP A 137 -22.23 40.31 14.74
C ASP A 137 -21.58 39.46 13.63
N ALA A 138 -21.90 39.73 12.36
CA ALA A 138 -21.26 39.07 11.21
C ALA A 138 -19.73 39.25 11.16
N LYS A 139 -19.23 40.40 11.64
CA LYS A 139 -17.79 40.67 11.72
C LYS A 139 -17.12 39.91 12.87
N ALA A 140 -17.83 39.69 13.97
CA ALA A 140 -17.36 38.86 15.08
C ALA A 140 -17.30 37.38 14.68
N ASP A 141 -18.32 36.90 13.97
CA ASP A 141 -18.38 35.52 13.47
C ASP A 141 -17.28 35.25 12.44
N LEU A 142 -17.02 36.19 11.52
CA LEU A 142 -15.89 36.10 10.59
C LEU A 142 -14.54 35.96 11.33
N ALA A 143 -14.33 36.76 12.37
CA ALA A 143 -13.09 36.71 13.14
C ALA A 143 -12.94 35.37 13.90
N ALA A 144 -14.04 34.78 14.37
CA ALA A 144 -14.04 33.47 15.01
C ALA A 144 -13.67 32.35 14.03
N VAL A 145 -14.31 32.33 12.84
CA VAL A 145 -14.01 31.33 11.80
C VAL A 145 -12.57 31.46 11.29
N GLN A 146 -12.04 32.69 11.17
CA GLN A 146 -10.63 32.90 10.82
C GLN A 146 -9.66 32.35 11.88
N ALA A 147 -10.00 32.47 13.17
CA ALA A 147 -9.17 31.93 14.25
C ALA A 147 -9.21 30.39 14.28
N GLU A 148 -10.37 29.78 14.06
CA GLU A 148 -10.50 28.32 13.97
C GLU A 148 -9.72 27.74 12.78
N LEU A 149 -9.79 28.39 11.61
CA LEU A 149 -9.01 28.00 10.43
C LEU A 149 -7.50 28.05 10.70
N GLN A 150 -7.03 29.08 11.42
CA GLN A 150 -5.61 29.23 11.74
C GLN A 150 -5.11 28.13 12.69
N VAL A 151 -5.88 27.79 13.74
CA VAL A 151 -5.53 26.68 14.65
C VAL A 151 -5.44 25.36 13.89
N ALA A 152 -6.41 25.12 13.01
CA ALA A 152 -6.46 23.89 12.24
C ALA A 152 -5.29 23.79 11.24
N GLN A 153 -4.83 24.92 10.68
CA GLN A 153 -3.62 24.98 9.84
C GLN A 153 -2.34 24.66 10.62
N GLU A 154 -2.24 25.12 11.88
CA GLU A 154 -1.11 24.79 12.77
C GLU A 154 -1.07 23.30 13.12
N GLU A 155 -2.21 22.67 13.41
CA GLU A 155 -2.31 21.23 13.68
C GLU A 155 -1.94 20.37 12.45
N ALA A 156 -2.32 20.81 11.25
CA ALA A 156 -1.93 20.15 10.00
C ALA A 156 -0.41 20.23 9.76
N ALA A 157 0.22 21.37 10.06
CA ALA A 157 1.66 21.53 9.95
C ALA A 157 2.43 20.64 10.95
N GLU A 158 1.94 20.51 12.18
CA GLU A 158 2.53 19.62 13.20
C GLU A 158 2.44 18.14 12.77
N THR A 159 1.29 17.73 12.25
CA THR A 159 1.07 16.35 11.77
C THR A 159 1.98 16.03 10.58
N SER A 160 2.13 16.97 9.64
CA SER A 160 3.06 16.85 8.51
C SER A 160 4.50 16.64 8.99
N THR A 161 4.93 17.42 9.98
CA THR A 161 6.28 17.30 10.57
C THR A 161 6.50 15.91 11.18
N LYS A 162 5.52 15.37 11.92
CA LYS A 162 5.58 14.01 12.48
C LYS A 162 5.66 12.93 11.40
N ILE A 163 4.96 13.09 10.28
CA ILE A 163 5.04 12.16 9.15
C ILE A 163 6.46 12.15 8.59
N THR A 164 7.08 13.31 8.38
CA THR A 164 8.47 13.40 7.88
C THR A 164 9.46 12.75 8.85
N GLU A 165 9.30 12.93 10.17
CA GLU A 165 10.15 12.29 11.17
C GLU A 165 10.00 10.76 11.17
N LEU A 166 8.78 10.24 11.04
CA LEU A 166 8.53 8.81 10.94
C LEU A 166 9.10 8.21 9.65
N GLU A 167 8.99 8.92 8.52
CA GLU A 167 9.57 8.51 7.25
C GLU A 167 11.10 8.41 7.35
N ALA A 168 11.76 9.41 7.94
CA ALA A 168 13.21 9.36 8.18
C ALA A 168 13.63 8.19 9.10
N ARG A 169 12.81 7.85 10.10
CA ARG A 169 13.09 6.72 10.99
C ARG A 169 12.92 5.36 10.30
N ILE A 170 11.93 5.22 9.42
CA ILE A 170 11.74 4.01 8.62
C ILE A 170 12.92 3.81 7.66
N GLU A 171 13.41 4.88 7.02
CA GLU A 171 14.59 4.84 6.16
C GLU A 171 15.81 4.28 6.92
N SER A 172 16.10 4.85 8.10
CA SER A 172 17.21 4.39 8.96
C SER A 172 17.07 2.92 9.38
N LEU A 173 15.85 2.47 9.73
CA LEU A 173 15.63 1.07 10.11
C LEU A 173 15.78 0.11 8.92
N ASN A 174 15.43 0.55 7.72
CA ASN A 174 15.63 -0.25 6.50
C ASN A 174 17.13 -0.37 6.17
N GLU A 175 17.89 0.71 6.31
CA GLU A 175 19.35 0.69 6.17
C GLU A 175 20.00 -0.28 7.17
N ASP A 176 19.60 -0.23 8.44
CA ASP A 176 20.07 -1.16 9.47
C ASP A 176 19.70 -2.63 9.16
N ASN A 177 18.49 -2.88 8.65
CA ASN A 177 18.05 -4.22 8.27
C ASN A 177 18.88 -4.77 7.09
N LEU A 178 19.20 -3.93 6.11
CA LEU A 178 20.08 -4.28 4.99
C LEU A 178 21.49 -4.62 5.48
N ALA A 179 22.06 -3.82 6.38
CA ALA A 179 23.37 -4.09 6.97
C ALA A 179 23.40 -5.44 7.71
N LEU A 180 22.38 -5.72 8.54
CA LEU A 180 22.28 -6.99 9.28
C LEU A 180 22.12 -8.21 8.34
N ARG A 181 21.37 -8.06 7.24
CA ARG A 181 21.24 -9.11 6.22
C ARG A 181 22.56 -9.39 5.53
N SER A 182 23.33 -8.35 5.22
CA SER A 182 24.67 -8.46 4.68
C SER A 182 25.60 -9.22 5.64
N ASP A 183 25.63 -8.83 6.91
CA ASP A 183 26.45 -9.46 7.94
C ASP A 183 26.06 -10.94 8.15
N LEU A 184 24.76 -11.26 8.12
CA LEU A 184 24.26 -12.64 8.22
C LEU A 184 24.69 -13.48 7.01
N ALA A 185 24.63 -12.91 5.81
CA ALA A 185 25.07 -13.58 4.59
C ALA A 185 26.57 -13.87 4.62
N GLU A 186 27.38 -12.94 5.11
CA GLU A 186 28.82 -13.11 5.26
C GLU A 186 29.15 -14.18 6.32
N ALA A 187 28.48 -14.16 7.47
CA ALA A 187 28.62 -15.18 8.51
C ALA A 187 28.19 -16.59 8.02
N ALA A 188 27.14 -16.67 7.20
CA ALA A 188 26.69 -17.93 6.60
C ALA A 188 27.71 -18.48 5.59
N ALA A 189 28.30 -17.62 4.75
CA ALA A 189 29.35 -17.99 3.81
C ALA A 189 30.61 -18.50 4.54
N GLN A 190 31.00 -17.84 5.62
CA GLN A 190 32.12 -18.28 6.48
C GLN A 190 31.83 -19.63 7.14
N ALA A 191 30.61 -19.89 7.60
CA ALA A 191 30.22 -21.19 8.16
C ALA A 191 30.21 -22.33 7.13
N LEU A 192 29.80 -22.04 5.89
CA LEU A 192 29.77 -23.01 4.78
C LEU A 192 31.17 -23.44 4.33
N THR A 193 32.13 -22.51 4.28
CA THR A 193 33.54 -22.84 3.96
C THR A 193 34.21 -23.73 5.00
N ALA A 194 33.73 -23.72 6.26
CA ALA A 194 34.23 -24.57 7.33
C ALA A 194 33.61 -25.99 7.37
N GLY A 195 32.47 -26.22 6.69
CA GLY A 195 31.63 -27.42 6.89
C GLY A 195 31.54 -28.44 5.74
N GLY A 196 32.07 -28.15 4.55
CA GLY A 196 32.17 -29.13 3.45
C GLY A 196 30.85 -29.59 2.80
N ASN A 197 29.78 -28.78 2.82
CA ASN A 197 28.50 -29.14 2.20
C ASN A 197 28.23 -28.28 0.95
N GLU A 198 28.73 -28.73 -0.21
CA GLU A 198 28.65 -28.05 -1.52
C GLU A 198 27.21 -27.73 -1.95
N GLU A 199 26.24 -28.57 -1.61
CA GLU A 199 24.83 -28.36 -2.00
C GLU A 199 24.18 -27.21 -1.22
N ALA A 200 24.55 -27.03 0.04
CA ALA A 200 24.10 -25.90 0.84
C ALA A 200 24.74 -24.59 0.37
N ALA A 201 26.00 -24.62 -0.09
CA ALA A 201 26.67 -23.48 -0.69
C ALA A 201 26.00 -23.06 -2.02
N ALA A 202 25.62 -24.03 -2.86
CA ALA A 202 24.91 -23.76 -4.10
C ALA A 202 23.52 -23.13 -3.87
N LYS A 203 22.76 -23.58 -2.87
CA LYS A 203 21.46 -23.00 -2.51
C LYS A 203 21.59 -21.58 -1.95
N VAL A 204 22.62 -21.31 -1.14
CA VAL A 204 22.89 -19.95 -0.64
C VAL A 204 23.29 -19.00 -1.76
N ALA A 205 24.13 -19.45 -2.70
CA ALA A 205 24.49 -18.65 -3.87
C ALA A 205 23.28 -18.34 -4.77
N ALA A 206 22.39 -19.31 -4.97
CA ALA A 206 21.15 -19.11 -5.72
C ALA A 206 20.21 -18.11 -5.03
N LEU A 207 20.03 -18.23 -3.71
CA LEU A 207 19.23 -17.30 -2.92
C LEU A 207 19.83 -15.88 -2.91
N GLN A 208 21.15 -15.74 -2.83
CA GLN A 208 21.83 -14.45 -2.94
C GLN A 208 21.61 -13.80 -4.32
N SER A 209 21.66 -14.58 -5.40
CA SER A 209 21.33 -14.07 -6.74
C SER A 209 19.88 -13.60 -6.83
N GLN A 210 18.94 -14.35 -6.26
CA GLN A 210 17.52 -13.97 -6.24
C GLN A 210 17.26 -12.71 -5.41
N VAL A 211 17.96 -12.55 -4.28
CA VAL A 211 17.88 -11.34 -3.45
C VAL A 211 18.42 -10.13 -4.22
N SER A 212 19.56 -10.28 -4.90
CA SER A 212 20.13 -9.19 -5.71
C SER A 212 19.21 -8.79 -6.88
N ASP A 213 18.58 -9.76 -7.55
CA ASP A 213 17.58 -9.49 -8.60
C ASP A 213 16.33 -8.80 -8.02
N ALA A 214 15.92 -9.16 -6.80
CA ALA A 214 14.79 -8.52 -6.12
C ALA A 214 15.12 -7.08 -5.71
N GLU A 215 16.33 -6.84 -5.17
CA GLU A 215 16.82 -5.51 -4.81
C GLU A 215 16.90 -4.59 -6.04
N ALA A 216 17.40 -5.10 -7.18
CA ALA A 216 17.40 -4.35 -8.44
C ALA A 216 15.99 -3.98 -8.90
N LYS A 217 15.02 -4.90 -8.76
CA LYS A 217 13.61 -4.62 -9.08
C LYS A 217 12.99 -3.58 -8.14
N VAL A 218 13.28 -3.66 -6.85
CA VAL A 218 12.82 -2.67 -5.86
C VAL A 218 13.38 -1.29 -6.19
N SER A 219 14.66 -1.20 -6.54
CA SER A 219 15.27 0.08 -6.96
C SER A 219 14.58 0.68 -8.20
N VAL A 220 14.26 -0.14 -9.21
CA VAL A 220 13.51 0.32 -10.39
C VAL A 220 12.09 0.78 -10.03
N LEU A 221 11.40 0.05 -9.15
CA LEU A 221 10.06 0.44 -8.69
C LEU A 221 10.09 1.74 -7.87
N GLN A 222 11.13 1.95 -7.06
CA GLN A 222 11.33 3.18 -6.29
C GLN A 222 11.53 4.38 -7.23
N GLU A 223 12.35 4.23 -8.27
CA GLU A 223 12.56 5.27 -9.30
C GLU A 223 11.25 5.61 -10.02
N GLN A 224 10.46 4.60 -10.39
CA GLN A 224 9.16 4.78 -11.03
C GLN A 224 8.15 5.49 -10.11
N LEU A 225 8.15 5.16 -8.82
CA LEU A 225 7.31 5.83 -7.82
C LEU A 225 7.68 7.31 -7.72
N ASN A 226 8.96 7.63 -7.61
CA ASN A 226 9.45 9.02 -7.55
C ASN A 226 9.04 9.83 -8.78
N VAL A 227 9.11 9.23 -9.97
CA VAL A 227 8.64 9.87 -11.22
C VAL A 227 7.14 10.13 -11.16
N SER A 228 6.35 9.16 -10.72
CA SER A 228 4.89 9.31 -10.61
C SER A 228 4.50 10.37 -9.57
N GLU A 229 5.19 10.44 -8.44
CA GLU A 229 4.98 11.47 -7.41
C GLU A 229 5.30 12.87 -7.94
N ALA A 230 6.38 13.03 -8.72
CA ALA A 230 6.73 14.28 -9.37
C ALA A 230 5.66 14.73 -10.39
N GLU A 231 5.12 13.79 -11.18
CA GLU A 231 4.02 14.06 -12.11
C GLU A 231 2.74 14.49 -11.38
N LEU A 232 2.39 13.83 -10.28
CA LEU A 232 1.25 14.20 -9.44
C LEU A 232 1.42 15.60 -8.82
N ALA A 233 2.62 15.94 -8.36
CA ALA A 233 2.92 17.27 -7.85
C ALA A 233 2.75 18.35 -8.93
N SER A 234 3.22 18.07 -10.16
CA SER A 234 3.03 18.97 -11.30
C SER A 234 1.55 19.16 -11.65
N LEU A 235 0.77 18.08 -11.68
CA LEU A 235 -0.67 18.13 -11.98
C LEU A 235 -1.45 18.91 -10.92
N ARG A 236 -1.11 18.74 -9.64
CA ARG A 236 -1.69 19.54 -8.54
C ARG A 236 -1.40 21.03 -8.71
N SER A 237 -0.14 21.38 -9.00
CA SER A 237 0.21 22.79 -9.25
C SER A 237 -0.53 23.38 -10.45
N GLU A 238 -0.78 22.59 -11.50
CA GLU A 238 -1.54 23.05 -12.67
C GLU A 238 -3.03 23.21 -12.34
N LEU A 239 -3.60 22.31 -11.51
CA LEU A 239 -4.97 22.41 -11.03
C LEU A 239 -5.16 23.67 -10.17
N ASP A 240 -4.26 23.93 -9.23
CA ASP A 240 -4.28 25.13 -8.39
C ASP A 240 -4.21 26.41 -9.22
N ALA A 241 -3.34 26.42 -10.24
CA ALA A 241 -3.25 27.54 -11.17
C ALA A 241 -4.56 27.74 -11.96
N LYS A 242 -5.21 26.67 -12.42
CA LYS A 242 -6.50 26.76 -13.10
C LYS A 242 -7.62 27.22 -12.17
N ASN A 243 -7.64 26.77 -10.92
CA ASN A 243 -8.62 27.21 -9.93
C ASN A 243 -8.46 28.71 -9.63
N ALA A 244 -7.23 29.19 -9.44
CA ALA A 244 -6.94 30.62 -9.29
C ALA A 244 -7.39 31.45 -10.52
N MET A 245 -7.20 30.95 -11.74
CA MET A 245 -7.69 31.62 -12.95
C MET A 245 -9.23 31.69 -13.01
N ILE A 246 -9.92 30.64 -12.57
CA ILE A 246 -11.40 30.62 -12.50
C ILE A 246 -11.91 31.65 -11.48
N GLU A 247 -11.27 31.73 -10.31
CA GLU A 247 -11.61 32.73 -9.28
C GLU A 247 -11.38 34.17 -9.78
N GLU A 248 -10.25 34.43 -10.44
CA GLU A 248 -9.95 35.74 -11.04
C GLU A 248 -10.99 36.12 -12.11
N GLN A 249 -11.35 35.17 -12.98
CA GLN A 249 -12.35 35.38 -14.03
C GLN A 249 -13.76 35.62 -13.46
N ALA A 250 -14.14 34.92 -12.39
CA ALA A 250 -15.39 35.15 -11.68
C ALA A 250 -15.40 36.54 -11.00
N GLY A 251 -14.28 36.95 -10.41
CA GLY A 251 -14.11 38.29 -9.83
C GLY A 251 -14.22 39.42 -10.86
N LEU A 252 -13.57 39.27 -12.01
CA LEU A 252 -13.63 40.21 -13.14
C LEU A 252 -15.06 40.38 -13.68
N SER A 253 -15.83 39.29 -13.77
CA SER A 253 -17.23 39.35 -14.21
C SER A 253 -18.10 40.15 -13.23
N ASN A 254 -17.93 39.91 -11.92
CA ASN A 254 -18.65 40.65 -10.88
C ASN A 254 -18.29 42.15 -10.86
N GLU A 255 -17.00 42.47 -11.03
CA GLU A 255 -16.52 43.86 -11.10
C GLU A 255 -17.10 44.61 -12.32
N GLN A 256 -17.17 43.95 -13.49
CA GLN A 256 -17.77 44.53 -14.69
C GLN A 256 -19.28 44.78 -14.53
N ASP A 257 -19.99 43.89 -13.86
CA ASP A 257 -21.43 44.04 -13.62
C ASP A 257 -21.73 45.11 -12.56
N LEU A 258 -20.88 45.23 -11.52
CA LEU A 258 -20.90 46.33 -10.56
C LEU A 258 -20.66 47.69 -11.23
N GLN A 259 -19.71 47.77 -12.17
CA GLN A 259 -19.45 49.01 -12.92
C GLN A 259 -20.63 49.41 -13.82
N LYS A 260 -21.28 48.45 -14.48
CA LYS A 260 -22.50 48.72 -15.26
C LYS A 260 -23.65 49.22 -14.38
N LEU A 261 -23.85 48.61 -13.21
CA LEU A 261 -24.85 49.04 -12.23
C LEU A 261 -24.61 50.49 -11.77
N ALA A 262 -23.36 50.83 -11.44
CA ALA A 262 -23.00 52.19 -11.03
C ALA A 262 -23.26 53.23 -12.15
N VAL A 263 -23.02 52.86 -13.41
CA VAL A 263 -23.33 53.72 -14.56
C VAL A 263 -24.83 53.90 -14.74
N TYR A 264 -25.63 52.84 -14.57
CA TYR A 264 -27.09 52.94 -14.63
C TYR A 264 -27.66 53.78 -13.48
N GLU A 265 -27.14 53.64 -12.26
CA GLU A 265 -27.52 54.49 -11.13
C GLU A 265 -27.22 55.97 -11.38
N ALA A 266 -26.04 56.28 -11.94
CA ALA A 266 -25.69 57.65 -12.30
C ALA A 266 -26.62 58.25 -13.37
N GLN A 267 -26.99 57.46 -14.39
CA GLN A 267 -27.94 57.89 -15.42
C GLN A 267 -29.35 58.12 -14.85
N ILE A 268 -29.81 57.26 -13.95
CA ILE A 268 -31.12 57.42 -13.30
C ILE A 268 -31.14 58.70 -12.44
N ALA A 269 -30.06 58.95 -11.69
CA ALA A 269 -29.93 60.17 -10.88
C ALA A 269 -29.95 61.45 -11.75
N GLU A 270 -29.24 61.45 -12.88
CA GLU A 270 -29.21 62.57 -13.82
C GLU A 270 -30.58 62.81 -14.48
N GLN A 271 -31.29 61.74 -14.85
CA GLN A 271 -32.65 61.80 -15.40
C GLN A 271 -33.66 62.35 -14.38
N ASN A 272 -33.55 61.96 -13.11
CA ASN A 272 -34.41 62.47 -12.05
C ASN A 272 -34.15 63.97 -11.78
N SER A 273 -32.89 64.41 -11.84
CA SER A 273 -32.56 65.84 -11.74
C SER A 273 -33.16 66.64 -12.90
N THR A 274 -33.08 66.12 -14.12
CA THR A 274 -33.66 66.81 -15.29
C THR A 274 -35.19 66.81 -15.29
N LEU A 275 -35.83 65.76 -14.78
CA LEU A 275 -37.29 65.74 -14.57
C LEU A 275 -37.71 66.79 -13.55
N ALA A 276 -37.02 66.89 -12.41
CA ALA A 276 -37.31 67.88 -11.39
C ALA A 276 -37.15 69.33 -11.91
N ASP A 277 -36.13 69.59 -12.75
CA ASP A 277 -35.95 70.90 -13.37
C ASP A 277 -37.09 71.23 -14.34
N LYS A 278 -37.55 70.25 -15.12
CA LYS A 278 -38.70 70.42 -16.01
C LYS A 278 -40.02 70.59 -15.28
N GLU A 279 -40.22 69.93 -14.14
CA GLU A 279 -41.40 70.11 -13.29
C GLU A 279 -41.46 71.54 -12.73
N ARG A 280 -40.33 72.09 -12.26
CA ARG A 280 -40.26 73.51 -11.83
C ARG A 280 -40.54 74.48 -12.98
N GLU A 281 -40.07 74.16 -14.18
CA GLU A 281 -40.36 74.97 -15.38
C GLU A 281 -41.85 74.93 -15.74
N ILE A 282 -42.48 73.76 -15.66
CA ILE A 282 -43.92 73.60 -15.86
C ILE A 282 -44.72 74.40 -14.82
N GLU A 283 -44.36 74.34 -13.54
CA GLU A 283 -45.02 75.13 -12.49
C GLU A 283 -44.88 76.64 -12.76
N SER A 284 -43.68 77.10 -13.10
CA SER A 284 -43.43 78.51 -13.45
C SER A 284 -44.27 78.97 -14.65
N LEU A 285 -44.35 78.15 -15.70
CA LEU A 285 -45.17 78.44 -16.88
C LEU A 285 -46.67 78.41 -16.54
N GLN A 286 -47.13 77.49 -15.71
CA GLN A 286 -48.50 77.45 -15.23
C GLN A 286 -48.88 78.71 -14.44
N GLN A 287 -47.95 79.20 -13.61
CA GLN A 287 -48.16 80.42 -12.83
C GLN A 287 -48.19 81.67 -13.71
N GLN A 288 -47.30 81.77 -14.70
CA GLN A 288 -47.36 82.83 -15.71
C GLN A 288 -48.67 82.80 -16.52
N VAL A 289 -49.17 81.62 -16.87
CA VAL A 289 -50.46 81.46 -17.56
C VAL A 289 -51.63 81.90 -16.67
N ALA A 290 -51.58 81.62 -15.37
CA ALA A 290 -52.59 82.06 -14.41
C ALA A 290 -52.59 83.60 -14.27
N ASP A 291 -51.41 84.21 -14.10
CA ASP A 291 -51.24 85.66 -13.98
C ASP A 291 -51.69 86.41 -15.26
N LEU A 292 -51.42 85.84 -16.44
CA LEU A 292 -51.87 86.39 -17.72
C LEU A 292 -53.39 86.23 -17.92
N LYS A 293 -53.99 85.16 -17.41
CA LYS A 293 -55.46 84.99 -17.41
C LYS A 293 -56.17 85.98 -16.49
N GLU A 294 -55.58 86.30 -15.35
CA GLU A 294 -56.17 87.23 -14.38
C GLU A 294 -56.03 88.70 -14.84
N ASN A 295 -54.98 89.04 -15.60
CA ASN A 295 -54.72 90.39 -16.10
C ASN A 295 -55.29 90.70 -17.50
N SER A 296 -55.98 89.77 -18.16
CA SER A 296 -56.48 89.95 -19.54
C SER A 296 -57.99 90.26 -19.64
N ALA A 297 -58.61 90.72 -18.55
CA ALA A 297 -60.04 91.03 -18.50
C ALA A 297 -60.49 92.23 -19.36
N ASP A 298 -59.61 92.94 -20.08
CA ASP A 298 -60.00 94.09 -20.89
C ASP A 298 -59.10 94.30 -22.13
N SER A 299 -59.23 93.47 -23.17
CA SER A 299 -58.87 93.82 -24.55
C SER A 299 -59.35 92.77 -25.56
N SER A 300 -60.32 93.18 -26.39
CA SER A 300 -61.02 92.38 -27.40
C SER A 300 -60.20 92.13 -28.70
N PHE A 301 -58.90 91.84 -28.61
CA PHE A 301 -58.12 91.54 -29.82
C PHE A 301 -57.08 90.43 -29.58
N ASP A 302 -57.18 89.35 -30.36
CA ASP A 302 -56.20 88.27 -30.58
C ASP A 302 -55.87 87.26 -29.45
N MET A 303 -56.55 87.29 -28.31
CA MET A 303 -56.34 86.28 -27.25
C MET A 303 -56.87 84.87 -27.61
N GLY A 304 -57.94 84.78 -28.41
CA GLY A 304 -58.52 83.49 -28.83
C GLY A 304 -57.64 82.72 -29.83
N SER A 305 -56.97 83.44 -30.73
CA SER A 305 -55.97 82.89 -31.66
C SER A 305 -54.69 82.50 -30.91
N LEU A 306 -54.21 83.33 -29.97
CA LEU A 306 -53.10 82.97 -29.06
C LEU A 306 -53.38 81.70 -28.24
N PHE A 307 -54.59 81.56 -27.70
CA PHE A 307 -54.98 80.35 -26.95
C PHE A 307 -55.05 79.12 -27.85
N ALA A 308 -55.58 79.27 -29.07
CA ALA A 308 -55.61 78.20 -30.06
C ALA A 308 -54.19 77.82 -30.55
N GLU A 309 -53.31 78.79 -30.74
CA GLU A 309 -51.90 78.61 -31.11
C GLU A 309 -51.12 77.92 -29.98
N ALA A 310 -51.34 78.33 -28.73
CA ALA A 310 -50.76 77.70 -27.55
C ALA A 310 -51.26 76.26 -27.37
N GLN A 311 -52.55 76.00 -27.55
CA GLN A 311 -53.12 74.66 -27.48
C GLN A 311 -52.61 73.77 -28.61
N LYS A 312 -52.47 74.31 -29.82
CA LYS A 312 -51.86 73.62 -30.97
C LYS A 312 -50.39 73.28 -30.71
N THR A 313 -49.65 74.19 -30.10
CA THR A 313 -48.24 74.00 -29.73
C THR A 313 -48.11 72.97 -28.61
N ALA A 314 -48.95 73.03 -27.56
CA ALA A 314 -48.98 72.04 -26.49
C ALA A 314 -49.31 70.63 -27.03
N ASN A 315 -50.32 70.51 -27.90
CA ASN A 315 -50.66 69.23 -28.53
C ASN A 315 -49.51 68.71 -29.42
N LYS A 316 -48.81 69.60 -30.12
CA LYS A 316 -47.63 69.22 -30.91
C LYS A 316 -46.51 68.69 -30.02
N VAL A 317 -46.19 69.39 -28.92
CA VAL A 317 -45.16 68.97 -27.96
C VAL A 317 -45.53 67.64 -27.30
N VAL A 318 -46.80 67.45 -26.92
CA VAL A 318 -47.29 66.18 -26.35
C VAL A 318 -47.17 65.04 -27.36
N ASN A 319 -47.55 65.26 -28.62
CA ASN A 319 -47.42 64.23 -29.66
C ASN A 319 -45.95 63.89 -29.96
N GLU A 320 -45.07 64.88 -30.02
CA GLU A 320 -43.63 64.67 -30.20
C GLU A 320 -42.99 63.94 -29.01
N ALA A 321 -43.38 64.29 -27.78
CA ALA A 321 -42.93 63.61 -26.57
C ALA A 321 -43.41 62.15 -26.55
N ARG A 322 -44.67 61.91 -26.92
CA ARG A 322 -45.24 60.56 -27.02
C ARG A 322 -44.53 59.72 -28.08
N GLN A 323 -44.27 60.27 -29.27
CA GLN A 323 -43.51 59.58 -30.31
C GLN A 323 -42.08 59.25 -29.86
N LYS A 324 -41.40 60.17 -29.18
CA LYS A 324 -40.06 59.92 -28.62
C LYS A 324 -40.08 58.85 -27.53
N ALA A 325 -41.10 58.84 -26.68
CA ALA A 325 -41.26 57.82 -25.65
C ALA A 325 -41.54 56.44 -26.28
N GLU A 326 -42.45 56.35 -27.25
CA GLU A 326 -42.73 55.11 -27.99
C GLU A 326 -41.49 54.59 -28.73
N GLN A 327 -40.71 55.49 -29.36
CA GLN A 327 -39.46 55.11 -30.02
C GLN A 327 -38.43 54.59 -29.01
N ARG A 328 -38.27 55.25 -27.85
CA ARG A 328 -37.35 54.78 -26.80
C ARG A 328 -37.75 53.43 -26.23
N VAL A 329 -39.04 53.20 -25.99
CA VAL A 329 -39.54 51.89 -25.54
C VAL A 329 -39.20 50.83 -26.60
N LYS A 330 -39.43 51.14 -27.88
CA LYS A 330 -39.12 50.21 -28.97
C LYS A 330 -37.63 49.89 -29.06
N ASP A 331 -36.76 50.90 -28.95
CA ASP A 331 -35.32 50.72 -28.99
C ASP A 331 -34.82 49.90 -27.78
N ALA A 332 -35.34 50.18 -26.58
CA ALA A 332 -35.03 49.43 -25.37
C ALA A 332 -35.49 47.96 -25.45
N THR A 333 -36.69 47.71 -25.99
CA THR A 333 -37.18 46.34 -26.21
C THR A 333 -36.30 45.58 -27.20
N THR A 334 -35.93 46.20 -28.32
CA THR A 334 -35.02 45.56 -29.31
C THR A 334 -33.65 45.24 -28.70
N GLN A 335 -33.10 46.15 -27.88
CA GLN A 335 -31.84 45.90 -27.19
C GLN A 335 -31.96 44.75 -26.18
N ALA A 336 -33.04 44.71 -25.40
CA ALA A 336 -33.29 43.63 -24.44
C ALA A 336 -33.42 42.27 -25.16
N GLU A 337 -34.17 42.21 -26.26
CA GLU A 337 -34.30 40.99 -27.08
C GLU A 337 -32.95 40.54 -27.66
N THR A 338 -32.12 41.48 -28.11
CA THR A 338 -30.77 41.19 -28.64
C THR A 338 -29.87 40.61 -27.55
N ILE A 339 -29.84 41.23 -26.38
CA ILE A 339 -29.04 40.74 -25.24
C ILE A 339 -29.51 39.35 -24.81
N LEU A 340 -30.83 39.11 -24.75
CA LEU A 340 -31.37 37.81 -24.38
C LEU A 340 -30.99 36.72 -25.39
N SER A 341 -31.04 37.04 -26.69
CA SER A 341 -30.65 36.13 -27.77
C SER A 341 -29.16 35.78 -27.71
N GLU A 342 -28.28 36.79 -27.55
CA GLU A 342 -26.84 36.58 -27.44
C GLU A 342 -26.46 35.78 -26.19
N ALA A 343 -27.09 36.08 -25.05
CA ALA A 343 -26.88 35.34 -23.81
C ALA A 343 -27.31 33.88 -23.95
N THR A 344 -28.45 33.63 -24.61
CA THR A 344 -28.95 32.27 -24.85
C THR A 344 -28.01 31.50 -25.78
N ALA A 345 -27.56 32.13 -26.88
CA ALA A 345 -26.61 31.51 -27.81
C ALA A 345 -25.27 31.15 -27.13
N LYS A 346 -24.72 32.06 -26.31
CA LYS A 346 -23.50 31.78 -25.53
C LYS A 346 -23.69 30.67 -24.52
N ALA A 347 -24.85 30.60 -23.85
CA ALA A 347 -25.16 29.53 -22.92
C ALA A 347 -25.26 28.17 -23.64
N GLU A 348 -25.90 28.12 -24.81
CA GLU A 348 -25.98 26.92 -25.64
C GLU A 348 -24.59 26.46 -26.12
N GLU A 349 -23.74 27.38 -26.59
CA GLU A 349 -22.36 27.08 -26.97
C GLU A 349 -21.55 26.54 -25.79
N ALA A 350 -21.68 27.14 -24.60
CA ALA A 350 -21.00 26.67 -23.39
C ALA A 350 -21.44 25.25 -23.02
N VAL A 351 -22.74 24.95 -23.06
CA VAL A 351 -23.28 23.61 -22.79
C VAL A 351 -22.80 22.60 -23.82
N GLN A 352 -22.81 22.94 -25.11
CA GLN A 352 -22.30 22.05 -26.16
C GLN A 352 -20.80 21.77 -26.00
N SER A 353 -19.99 22.79 -25.68
CA SER A 353 -18.55 22.60 -25.47
C SER A 353 -18.29 21.72 -24.25
N ALA A 354 -19.03 21.95 -23.15
CA ALA A 354 -18.90 21.14 -21.94
C ALA A 354 -19.28 19.67 -22.21
N ASN A 355 -20.39 19.43 -22.93
CA ASN A 355 -20.81 18.08 -23.30
C ASN A 355 -19.78 17.38 -24.20
N LYS A 356 -19.25 18.08 -25.21
CA LYS A 356 -18.20 17.53 -26.08
C LYS A 356 -16.95 17.16 -25.30
N GLN A 357 -16.54 18.02 -24.36
CA GLN A 357 -15.37 17.77 -23.53
C GLN A 357 -15.60 16.56 -22.60
N ALA A 358 -16.79 16.45 -22.00
CA ALA A 358 -17.17 15.30 -21.18
C ALA A 358 -17.18 13.99 -22.00
N GLU A 359 -17.73 14.01 -23.21
CA GLU A 359 -17.71 12.85 -24.13
C GLU A 359 -16.28 12.42 -24.48
N GLN A 360 -15.38 13.38 -24.75
CA GLN A 360 -13.97 13.10 -24.99
C GLN A 360 -13.29 12.48 -23.78
N THR A 361 -13.51 13.04 -22.58
CA THR A 361 -12.95 12.50 -21.33
C THR A 361 -13.43 11.06 -21.08
N ILE A 362 -14.72 10.77 -21.31
CA ILE A 362 -15.26 9.41 -21.17
C ILE A 362 -14.62 8.46 -22.20
N ALA A 363 -14.45 8.91 -23.44
CA ALA A 363 -13.83 8.11 -24.49
C ALA A 363 -12.36 7.77 -24.18
N ASP A 364 -11.60 8.76 -23.72
CA ASP A 364 -10.19 8.58 -23.36
C ASP A 364 -10.03 7.66 -22.13
N ALA A 365 -10.88 7.83 -21.11
CA ALA A 365 -10.90 6.96 -19.94
C ALA A 365 -11.22 5.49 -20.32
N ASN A 366 -12.21 5.28 -21.18
CA ASN A 366 -12.55 3.93 -21.66
C ASN A 366 -11.40 3.32 -22.46
N LYS A 367 -10.76 4.09 -23.34
CA LYS A 367 -9.60 3.62 -24.11
C LYS A 367 -8.45 3.21 -23.18
N GLN A 368 -8.15 4.01 -22.16
CA GLN A 368 -7.09 3.71 -21.21
C GLN A 368 -7.41 2.48 -20.35
N ALA A 369 -8.69 2.30 -19.98
CA ALA A 369 -9.15 1.10 -19.30
C ALA A 369 -8.97 -0.16 -20.18
N ASP A 370 -9.37 -0.10 -21.45
CA ASP A 370 -9.21 -1.19 -22.41
C ASP A 370 -7.72 -1.56 -22.61
N GLU A 371 -6.85 -0.56 -22.76
CA GLU A 371 -5.41 -0.77 -22.87
C GLU A 371 -4.83 -1.42 -21.61
N THR A 372 -5.27 -0.99 -20.42
CA THR A 372 -4.83 -1.55 -19.14
C THR A 372 -5.25 -3.01 -19.00
N ILE A 373 -6.51 -3.34 -19.31
CA ILE A 373 -7.03 -4.71 -19.26
C ILE A 373 -6.29 -5.60 -20.27
N SER A 374 -6.07 -5.11 -21.49
CA SER A 374 -5.34 -5.84 -22.53
C SER A 374 -3.91 -6.16 -22.09
N ASN A 375 -3.19 -5.18 -21.55
CA ASN A 375 -1.82 -5.36 -21.07
C ASN A 375 -1.75 -6.33 -19.89
N ALA A 376 -2.67 -6.20 -18.92
CA ALA A 376 -2.74 -7.11 -17.78
C ALA A 376 -3.00 -8.56 -18.22
N ASN A 377 -3.91 -8.75 -19.18
CA ASN A 377 -4.19 -10.08 -19.75
C ASN A 377 -2.97 -10.66 -20.48
N ALA A 378 -2.27 -9.86 -21.29
CA ALA A 378 -1.07 -10.30 -21.98
C ALA A 378 0.06 -10.68 -21.01
N GLU A 379 0.25 -9.90 -19.93
CA GLU A 379 1.24 -10.22 -18.91
C GLU A 379 0.88 -11.48 -18.11
N ALA A 380 -0.41 -11.65 -17.78
CA ALA A 380 -0.90 -12.86 -17.13
C ALA A 380 -0.70 -14.10 -18.00
N GLU A 381 -1.04 -14.03 -19.28
CA GLU A 381 -0.83 -15.12 -20.24
C GLU A 381 0.65 -15.49 -20.39
N LYS A 382 1.54 -14.48 -20.44
CA LYS A 382 2.98 -14.71 -20.44
C LYS A 382 3.44 -15.43 -19.17
N LYS A 383 3.00 -15.00 -17.98
CA LYS A 383 3.36 -15.64 -16.71
C LYS A 383 2.88 -17.10 -16.64
N ILE A 384 1.68 -17.38 -17.14
CA ILE A 384 1.15 -18.76 -17.22
C ILE A 384 2.02 -19.61 -18.14
N ASN A 385 2.34 -19.12 -19.34
CA ASN A 385 3.18 -19.85 -20.29
C ASN A 385 4.60 -20.10 -19.77
N ASP A 386 5.21 -19.10 -19.10
CA ASP A 386 6.53 -19.23 -18.50
C ASP A 386 6.52 -20.25 -17.34
N ALA A 387 5.47 -20.23 -16.50
CA ALA A 387 5.29 -21.19 -15.42
C ALA A 387 5.09 -22.61 -15.94
N ASP A 388 4.26 -22.80 -16.97
CA ASP A 388 4.04 -24.09 -17.62
C ASP A 388 5.33 -24.63 -18.25
N ALA A 389 6.11 -23.78 -18.91
CA ALA A 389 7.41 -24.16 -19.47
C ALA A 389 8.40 -24.59 -18.38
N GLN A 390 8.45 -23.87 -17.25
CA GLN A 390 9.29 -24.25 -16.10
C GLN A 390 8.83 -25.55 -15.45
N ALA A 391 7.53 -25.77 -15.32
CA ALA A 391 6.97 -27.00 -14.77
C ALA A 391 7.35 -28.21 -15.64
N VAL A 392 7.19 -28.10 -16.97
CA VAL A 392 7.58 -29.13 -17.94
C VAL A 392 9.08 -29.43 -17.83
N LYS A 393 9.92 -28.40 -17.77
CA LYS A 393 11.37 -28.57 -17.62
C LYS A 393 11.72 -29.28 -16.31
N THR A 394 11.11 -28.88 -15.20
CA THR A 394 11.34 -29.49 -13.89
C THR A 394 10.98 -30.97 -13.88
N VAL A 395 9.86 -31.34 -14.49
CA VAL A 395 9.45 -32.75 -14.65
C VAL A 395 10.46 -33.52 -15.51
N ALA A 396 10.90 -32.94 -16.63
CA ALA A 396 11.88 -33.57 -17.50
C ALA A 396 13.23 -33.80 -16.79
N ASP A 397 13.75 -32.80 -16.07
CA ASP A 397 15.00 -32.90 -15.32
C ASP A 397 14.91 -33.96 -14.20
N ALA A 398 13.75 -34.04 -13.53
CA ALA A 398 13.48 -35.07 -12.51
C ALA A 398 13.41 -36.47 -13.12
N GLU A 399 12.75 -36.63 -14.28
CA GLU A 399 12.70 -37.91 -15.00
C GLU A 399 14.09 -38.37 -15.46
N GLU A 400 14.92 -37.45 -15.96
CA GLU A 400 16.29 -37.74 -16.37
C GLU A 400 17.13 -38.21 -15.19
N THR A 401 17.05 -37.49 -14.06
CA THR A 401 17.76 -37.83 -12.82
C THR A 401 17.33 -39.20 -12.29
N ALA A 402 16.02 -39.49 -12.32
CA ALA A 402 15.48 -40.79 -11.91
C ALA A 402 15.99 -41.92 -12.81
N ARG A 403 16.00 -41.72 -14.14
CA ARG A 403 16.55 -42.70 -15.09
C ARG A 403 18.03 -42.96 -14.87
N ALA A 404 18.83 -41.91 -14.63
CA ALA A 404 20.25 -42.05 -14.34
C ALA A 404 20.49 -42.85 -13.05
N SER A 405 19.72 -42.56 -12.00
CA SER A 405 19.80 -43.26 -10.71
C SER A 405 19.43 -44.74 -10.84
N LEU A 406 18.39 -45.07 -11.61
CA LEU A 406 17.99 -46.45 -11.89
C LEU A 406 19.06 -47.21 -12.68
N ALA A 407 19.64 -46.58 -13.71
CA ALA A 407 20.72 -47.19 -14.49
C ALA A 407 21.96 -47.48 -13.63
N GLU A 408 22.30 -46.58 -12.69
CA GLU A 408 23.40 -46.83 -11.76
C GLU A 408 23.08 -47.95 -10.76
N ALA A 409 21.86 -47.99 -10.22
CA ALA A 409 21.41 -49.04 -9.33
C ALA A 409 21.45 -50.42 -10.01
N GLU A 410 21.00 -50.52 -11.26
CA GLU A 410 21.08 -51.74 -12.07
C GLU A 410 22.53 -52.20 -12.28
N LYS A 411 23.43 -51.26 -12.61
CA LYS A 411 24.86 -51.55 -12.76
C LYS A 411 25.47 -52.09 -11.47
N ARG A 412 25.19 -51.44 -10.34
CA ARG A 412 25.65 -51.89 -9.01
C ARG A 412 25.11 -53.28 -8.69
N ASN A 413 23.81 -53.52 -8.89
CA ASN A 413 23.20 -54.81 -8.63
C ASN A 413 23.81 -55.93 -9.49
N LYS A 414 24.10 -55.66 -10.77
CA LYS A 414 24.80 -56.60 -11.65
C LYS A 414 26.19 -56.94 -11.10
N THR A 415 26.98 -55.93 -10.75
CA THR A 415 28.31 -56.13 -10.15
C THR A 415 28.22 -56.92 -8.84
N THR A 416 27.31 -56.55 -7.93
CA THR A 416 27.10 -57.27 -6.68
C THR A 416 26.72 -58.74 -6.91
N SER A 417 25.85 -59.01 -7.87
CA SER A 417 25.46 -60.38 -8.24
C SER A 417 26.62 -61.20 -8.81
N GLU A 418 27.43 -60.60 -9.68
CA GLU A 418 28.64 -61.22 -10.24
C GLU A 418 29.70 -61.49 -9.16
N THR A 419 29.93 -60.52 -8.26
CA THR A 419 30.81 -60.69 -7.10
C THR A 419 30.30 -61.80 -6.18
N ALA A 420 29.01 -61.82 -5.86
CA ALA A 420 28.42 -62.86 -5.02
C ALA A 420 28.56 -64.26 -5.64
N ARG A 421 28.37 -64.40 -6.96
CA ARG A 421 28.61 -65.66 -7.68
C ARG A 421 30.08 -66.09 -7.58
N THR A 422 31.00 -65.15 -7.75
CA THR A 422 32.44 -65.40 -7.68
C THR A 422 32.86 -65.86 -6.29
N VAL A 423 32.41 -65.15 -5.24
CA VAL A 423 32.67 -65.51 -3.85
C VAL A 423 32.09 -66.89 -3.52
N ARG A 424 30.86 -67.20 -3.94
CA ARG A 424 30.26 -68.53 -3.76
C ARG A 424 31.07 -69.63 -4.45
N ALA A 425 31.57 -69.39 -5.66
CA ALA A 425 32.39 -70.34 -6.39
C ALA A 425 33.74 -70.60 -5.68
N LEU A 426 34.41 -69.55 -5.18
CA LEU A 426 35.65 -69.66 -4.41
C LEU A 426 35.42 -70.42 -3.09
N LEU A 427 34.37 -70.07 -2.34
CA LEU A 427 34.02 -70.76 -1.10
C LEU A 427 33.75 -72.25 -1.35
N ARG A 428 33.03 -72.59 -2.42
CA ARG A 428 32.78 -73.99 -2.78
C ARG A 428 34.08 -74.74 -3.11
N SER A 429 34.95 -74.13 -3.92
CA SER A 429 36.26 -74.71 -4.25
C SER A 429 37.13 -74.91 -3.00
N GLU A 430 37.09 -73.98 -2.05
CA GLU A 430 37.86 -74.09 -0.81
C GLU A 430 37.28 -75.18 0.10
N ILE A 431 35.95 -75.28 0.21
CA ILE A 431 35.28 -76.37 0.93
C ILE A 431 35.65 -77.73 0.33
N ASP A 432 35.64 -77.88 -0.99
CA ASP A 432 36.04 -79.12 -1.67
C ASP A 432 37.52 -79.46 -1.39
N SER A 433 38.41 -78.46 -1.43
CA SER A 433 39.85 -78.58 -1.11
C SER A 433 40.09 -79.01 0.33
N VAL A 434 39.43 -78.36 1.30
CA VAL A 434 39.50 -78.71 2.72
C VAL A 434 38.97 -80.12 2.95
N SER A 435 37.85 -80.48 2.33
CA SER A 435 37.26 -81.83 2.42
C SER A 435 38.23 -82.90 1.90
N LYS A 436 38.91 -82.63 0.78
CA LYS A 436 39.94 -83.53 0.25
C LYS A 436 41.13 -83.69 1.20
N LYS A 437 41.65 -82.58 1.75
CA LYS A 437 42.73 -82.62 2.75
C LYS A 437 42.32 -83.39 4.00
N PHE A 438 41.08 -83.22 4.44
CA PHE A 438 40.53 -83.95 5.58
C PHE A 438 40.49 -85.46 5.32
N ASN A 439 40.06 -85.87 4.13
CA ASN A 439 40.08 -87.28 3.72
C ASN A 439 41.52 -87.84 3.63
N GLU A 440 42.47 -87.09 3.08
CA GLU A 440 43.88 -87.47 3.04
C GLU A 440 44.47 -87.63 4.45
N ILE A 441 44.18 -86.71 5.37
CA ILE A 441 44.59 -86.80 6.78
C ILE A 441 43.97 -88.04 7.43
N SER A 442 42.69 -88.30 7.19
CA SER A 442 41.99 -89.48 7.72
C SER A 442 42.65 -90.78 7.27
N LEU A 443 43.03 -90.89 5.99
CA LEU A 443 43.77 -92.05 5.46
C LEU A 443 45.17 -92.20 6.05
N VAL A 444 45.89 -91.09 6.23
CA VAL A 444 47.22 -91.10 6.88
C VAL A 444 47.11 -91.56 8.33
N LEU A 445 46.10 -91.08 9.06
CA LEU A 445 45.83 -91.51 10.44
C LEU A 445 45.49 -93.00 10.51
N GLU A 446 44.67 -93.51 9.59
CA GLU A 446 44.34 -94.93 9.51
C GLU A 446 45.59 -95.78 9.26
N ASN A 447 46.45 -95.38 8.31
CA ASN A 447 47.70 -96.07 8.02
C ASN A 447 48.68 -96.01 9.21
N LEU A 448 48.86 -94.85 9.83
CA LEU A 448 49.73 -94.69 11.00
C LEU A 448 49.23 -95.53 12.18
N THR A 449 47.92 -95.59 12.39
CA THR A 449 47.29 -96.43 13.42
C THR A 449 47.53 -97.91 13.13
N GLY A 450 47.40 -98.34 11.88
CA GLY A 450 47.72 -99.70 11.45
C GLY A 450 49.20 -100.05 11.66
N GLN A 451 50.12 -99.15 11.30
CA GLN A 451 51.55 -99.31 11.53
C GLN A 451 51.89 -99.40 13.02
N ALA A 452 51.31 -98.51 13.84
CA ALA A 452 51.49 -98.53 15.29
C ALA A 452 50.99 -99.85 15.90
N SER A 453 49.82 -100.33 15.48
CA SER A 453 49.27 -101.63 15.90
C SER A 453 50.22 -102.79 15.53
N SER A 454 50.72 -102.81 14.29
CA SER A 454 51.68 -103.82 13.82
C SER A 454 52.98 -103.81 14.63
N ARG A 455 53.58 -102.63 14.86
CA ARG A 455 54.80 -102.48 15.67
C ARG A 455 54.58 -102.89 17.13
N LEU A 456 53.42 -102.59 17.69
CA LEU A 456 53.08 -102.97 19.05
C LEU A 456 52.92 -104.49 19.16
N ASN A 457 52.33 -105.14 18.15
CA ASN A 457 52.27 -106.61 18.07
C ASN A 457 53.66 -107.24 17.89
N GLU A 458 54.53 -106.66 17.05
CA GLU A 458 55.95 -107.08 16.95
C GLU A 458 56.66 -106.96 18.30
N ALA A 459 56.52 -105.82 18.99
CA ALA A 459 57.10 -105.60 20.31
C ALA A 459 56.54 -106.59 21.34
N LYS A 460 55.23 -106.87 21.34
CA LYS A 460 54.63 -107.90 22.19
C LYS A 460 55.23 -109.28 21.91
N ASN A 461 55.43 -109.65 20.65
CA ASN A 461 56.04 -110.92 20.28
C ASN A 461 57.50 -110.99 20.74
N VAL A 462 58.30 -109.96 20.49
CA VAL A 462 59.71 -109.89 20.95
C VAL A 462 59.80 -109.92 22.47
N ILE A 463 58.93 -109.21 23.19
CA ILE A 463 58.87 -109.26 24.66
C ILE A 463 58.51 -110.69 25.11
N THR A 464 57.56 -111.34 24.45
CA THR A 464 57.16 -112.72 24.77
C THR A 464 58.32 -113.71 24.52
N GLU A 465 59.04 -113.55 23.41
CA GLU A 465 60.20 -114.37 23.06
C GLU A 465 61.38 -114.14 24.02
N ALA A 466 61.71 -112.86 24.30
CA ALA A 466 62.72 -112.49 25.29
C ALA A 466 62.35 -113.04 26.69
N ARG A 467 61.08 -112.95 27.08
CA ARG A 467 60.57 -113.55 28.33
C ARG A 467 60.72 -115.07 28.35
N GLY A 468 60.55 -115.75 27.21
CA GLY A 468 60.79 -117.20 27.09
C GLY A 468 62.26 -117.61 27.20
N THR A 469 63.20 -116.71 26.90
CA THR A 469 64.66 -116.96 27.03
C THR A 469 65.21 -116.68 28.42
N VAL A 470 64.48 -115.92 29.23
CA VAL A 470 64.81 -115.64 30.63
C VAL A 470 63.99 -116.60 31.50
N ASN A 471 64.51 -117.83 31.69
CA ASN A 471 64.02 -118.71 32.75
C ASN A 471 64.35 -118.05 34.10
N ASP A 472 63.35 -117.46 34.74
CA ASP A 472 62.71 -118.07 35.91
C ASP A 472 61.65 -117.12 36.52
N ASP A 473 60.54 -117.74 36.93
CA ASP A 473 59.64 -117.39 38.02
C ASP A 473 59.57 -115.91 38.45
N ASP A 474 58.59 -115.18 37.91
CA ASP A 474 57.74 -114.29 38.71
C ASP A 474 56.47 -113.94 37.89
N GLU A 475 55.29 -114.17 38.49
CA GLU A 475 54.02 -113.59 38.02
C GLU A 475 54.20 -112.08 37.86
N LEU A 476 53.64 -111.49 36.79
CA LEU A 476 53.23 -110.07 36.61
C LEU A 476 53.08 -109.72 35.10
N PRO A 477 52.52 -108.54 34.77
CA PRO A 477 51.11 -108.19 34.60
C PRO A 477 50.62 -108.37 33.14
N ASN A 478 49.31 -108.56 32.95
CA ASN A 478 48.68 -108.64 31.62
C ASN A 478 48.57 -107.23 31.01
N PHE A 479 49.12 -107.01 29.82
CA PHE A 479 48.97 -105.76 29.08
C PHE A 479 47.79 -105.86 28.12
N ASP A 480 46.81 -104.97 28.29
CA ASP A 480 45.63 -104.84 27.42
C ASP A 480 46.01 -104.91 25.92
N SER A 481 45.13 -105.50 25.12
CA SER A 481 45.31 -105.51 23.66
C SER A 481 45.32 -104.08 23.11
N PHE A 482 46.00 -103.85 21.99
CA PHE A 482 45.96 -102.52 21.35
C PHE A 482 44.52 -102.11 21.03
N ASP A 483 43.69 -103.06 20.62
CA ASP A 483 42.26 -102.84 20.37
C ASP A 483 41.50 -102.40 21.63
N GLU A 484 41.81 -102.95 22.81
CA GLU A 484 41.23 -102.49 24.09
C GLU A 484 41.67 -101.07 24.47
N VAL A 485 42.96 -100.76 24.31
CA VAL A 485 43.48 -99.42 24.63
C VAL A 485 42.93 -98.38 23.64
N ALA A 486 42.85 -98.73 22.36
CA ALA A 486 42.28 -97.89 21.30
C ALA A 486 40.76 -97.70 21.50
N ASN A 487 40.01 -98.74 21.87
CA ASN A 487 38.58 -98.60 22.21
C ASN A 487 38.36 -97.77 23.48
N LYS A 488 39.22 -97.87 24.51
CA LYS A 488 39.13 -97.01 25.70
C LYS A 488 39.45 -95.55 25.39
N ALA A 489 40.43 -95.28 24.52
CA ALA A 489 40.87 -93.92 24.20
C ALA A 489 40.00 -93.23 23.14
N PHE A 490 39.44 -93.99 22.19
CA PHE A 490 38.76 -93.46 21.01
C PHE A 490 37.37 -94.06 20.74
N GLY A 491 36.98 -95.17 21.38
CA GLY A 491 35.70 -95.84 21.15
C GLY A 491 34.49 -95.19 21.84
N GLY A 492 34.69 -94.09 22.58
CA GLY A 492 33.66 -93.43 23.38
C GLY A 492 32.79 -92.40 22.66
N LYS A 493 32.96 -92.15 21.36
CA LYS A 493 32.04 -91.31 20.60
C LYS A 493 31.66 -92.02 19.31
N GLU A 494 30.36 -92.26 19.18
CA GLU A 494 29.70 -92.79 18.00
C GLU A 494 30.29 -92.17 16.73
N LYS A 495 30.44 -93.00 15.70
CA LYS A 495 30.63 -92.55 14.32
C LYS A 495 29.39 -91.75 13.90
N GLY A 496 29.27 -90.51 14.36
CA GLY A 496 28.46 -89.51 13.70
C GLY A 496 29.17 -89.18 12.40
N GLU A 497 28.62 -89.62 11.27
CA GLU A 497 28.94 -88.99 9.99
C GLU A 497 28.79 -87.49 10.17
N PHE A 498 29.90 -86.75 10.11
CA PHE A 498 29.85 -85.30 10.19
C PHE A 498 29.25 -84.80 8.87
N SER A 499 27.93 -84.69 8.82
CA SER A 499 27.20 -84.13 7.68
C SER A 499 27.21 -82.61 7.79
N PHE A 500 27.56 -81.94 6.68
CA PHE A 500 27.46 -80.48 6.60
C PHE A 500 26.01 -79.97 6.65
N ASP A 501 25.00 -80.85 6.52
CA ASP A 501 23.58 -80.46 6.64
C ASP A 501 23.23 -79.96 8.06
N ASP A 502 23.88 -80.46 9.11
CA ASP A 502 23.62 -80.00 10.50
C ASP A 502 24.09 -78.55 10.74
N LEU A 503 25.01 -78.02 9.93
CA LEU A 503 25.44 -76.62 10.03
C LEU A 503 24.45 -75.66 9.36
N ALA A 504 23.68 -76.13 8.36
CA ALA A 504 22.73 -75.31 7.62
C ALA A 504 21.50 -74.94 8.46
N GLU A 505 21.13 -75.76 9.45
CA GLU A 505 20.00 -75.49 10.35
C GLU A 505 20.31 -74.37 11.38
N SER A 506 21.60 -74.12 11.69
CA SER A 506 22.01 -73.04 12.61
C SER A 506 22.13 -71.65 11.98
N ALA A 507 22.08 -71.55 10.64
CA ALA A 507 22.15 -70.27 9.91
C ALA A 507 20.77 -69.72 9.51
N GLY A 508 19.70 -70.35 9.98
CA GLY A 508 18.31 -70.10 9.60
C GLY A 508 17.51 -69.18 10.51
N GLU A 509 18.12 -68.29 11.31
CA GLU A 509 17.36 -67.29 12.09
C GLU A 509 18.09 -65.94 12.11
N ASN A 510 18.09 -65.22 10.99
CA ASN A 510 18.14 -63.76 11.05
C ASN A 510 17.46 -63.13 9.83
N SER A 511 16.13 -63.27 9.75
CA SER A 511 15.30 -62.36 8.97
C SER A 511 15.10 -61.06 9.76
N GLY A 512 16.18 -60.29 9.88
CA GLY A 512 16.14 -58.90 10.31
C GLY A 512 15.74 -58.02 9.13
N SER A 513 14.57 -57.42 9.25
CA SER A 513 13.99 -56.38 8.37
C SER A 513 15.04 -55.38 7.85
N TRP A 514 15.14 -55.26 6.52
CA TRP A 514 15.56 -54.03 5.87
C TRP A 514 14.35 -53.50 5.11
N SER A 515 13.65 -52.58 5.77
CA SER A 515 12.68 -51.65 5.18
C SER A 515 13.32 -50.27 5.20
#